data_AF-A0A357L3U9-F1
#
_entry.id   AF-A0A357L3U9-F1
#
_cell.length_a   1.000
_cell.length_b   1.000
_cell.length_c   1.000
_cell.angle_alpha   90.00
_cell.angle_beta   90.00
_cell.angle_gamma   90.00
#
_symmetry.space_group_name_H-M   'P 1'
#
loop_
_entity.id
_entity.type
_entity.pdbx_description
1 polymer ?
#
loop_
_entity_poly.entity_id
_entity_poly.type
_entity_poly.pdbx_seq_one_letter_code
_entity_poly.pdbx_strand_id
1 'polypeptide(L)'
;MHGAKNFPFRKEKSTLDVELPDGVEDDEYLRALAEHLPAVWAFRPDLVLYQAGVDPLKEDRLGRMALTHRGLKERDRMVLAGACARGIPVSIAIGGGYAQPIEASIEAYANTWRVARNAFTRA
;
A
#
# COMPACT_ATOMS: atom_id res chain seq x y z
N MET A 1 -7.65 0.35 0.19
CA MET A 1 -7.52 1.81 0.36
C MET A 1 -7.29 2.43 -0.99
N HIS A 2 -8.00 3.50 -1.33
CA HIS A 2 -7.89 4.15 -2.64
C HIS A 2 -8.27 5.63 -2.55
N GLY A 3 -7.87 6.43 -3.54
CA GLY A 3 -8.29 7.83 -3.62
C GLY A 3 -9.79 7.91 -3.93
N ALA A 4 -10.55 8.64 -3.11
CA ALA A 4 -12.00 8.79 -3.26
C ALA A 4 -12.38 9.30 -4.65
N LYS A 5 -11.56 10.21 -5.21
CA LYS A 5 -11.75 10.82 -6.53
C LYS A 5 -10.82 10.27 -7.62
N ASN A 6 -10.04 9.22 -7.31
CA ASN A 6 -9.15 8.62 -8.30
C ASN A 6 -9.93 7.66 -9.24
N PHE A 7 -9.37 7.38 -10.42
CA PHE A 7 -9.92 6.41 -11.37
C PHE A 7 -9.98 4.99 -10.75
N PRO A 8 -11.02 4.19 -11.02
CA PRO A 8 -12.23 4.53 -11.76
C PRO A 8 -13.18 5.43 -10.95
N PHE A 9 -13.87 6.34 -11.65
CA PHE A 9 -14.82 7.27 -11.02
C PHE A 9 -16.02 6.56 -10.40
N ARG A 10 -16.44 5.44 -11.01
CA ARG A 10 -17.37 4.50 -10.40
C ARG A 10 -16.57 3.34 -9.86
N LYS A 11 -16.56 3.21 -8.54
CA LYS A 11 -15.82 2.14 -7.84
C LYS A 11 -16.71 0.92 -7.71
N GLU A 12 -16.10 -0.24 -7.90
CA GLU A 12 -16.72 -1.50 -7.49
C GLU A 12 -16.79 -1.56 -5.96
N LYS A 13 -17.82 -2.23 -5.45
CA LYS A 13 -17.99 -2.41 -4.00
C LYS A 13 -17.33 -3.72 -3.58
N SER A 14 -16.45 -3.65 -2.59
CA SER A 14 -15.87 -4.79 -1.92
C SER A 14 -16.34 -4.88 -0.47
N THR A 15 -15.85 -5.87 0.27
CA THR A 15 -16.17 -6.06 1.69
C THR A 15 -15.56 -4.96 2.56
N LEU A 16 -14.42 -4.38 2.16
CA LEU A 16 -13.71 -3.35 2.92
C LEU A 16 -13.07 -2.33 1.97
N ASP A 17 -13.83 -1.29 1.65
CA ASP A 17 -13.38 -0.14 0.87
C ASP A 17 -13.07 1.03 1.79
N VAL A 18 -11.86 1.57 1.69
CA VAL A 18 -11.40 2.72 2.49
C VAL A 18 -11.03 3.83 1.53
N GLU A 19 -11.91 4.82 1.44
CA GLU A 19 -11.72 5.99 0.60
C GLU A 19 -10.88 7.04 1.34
N LEU A 20 -9.89 7.59 0.65
CA LEU A 20 -9.02 8.64 1.20
C LEU A 20 -9.17 9.94 0.39
N PRO A 21 -9.12 11.10 1.05
CA PRO A 21 -9.20 12.38 0.35
C PRO A 21 -7.98 12.62 -0.54
N ASP A 22 -8.15 13.54 -1.49
CA ASP A 22 -7.02 14.05 -2.28
C ASP A 22 -6.02 14.75 -1.36
N GLY A 23 -4.73 14.59 -1.65
CA GLY A 23 -3.64 15.21 -0.89
C GLY A 23 -3.40 14.58 0.48
N VAL A 24 -4.01 13.42 0.80
CA VAL A 24 -3.72 12.70 2.05
C VAL A 24 -2.21 12.46 2.17
N GLU A 25 -1.67 12.79 3.33
CA GLU A 25 -0.25 12.66 3.66
C GLU A 25 0.00 11.41 4.53
N ASP A 26 1.27 11.13 4.81
CA ASP A 26 1.74 9.91 5.48
C ASP A 26 0.97 9.58 6.77
N ASP A 27 0.84 10.54 7.69
CA ASP A 27 0.26 10.29 9.02
C ASP A 27 -1.21 9.89 8.96
N GLU A 28 -2.00 10.56 8.10
CA GLU A 28 -3.42 10.25 7.93
C GLU A 28 -3.61 8.92 7.19
N TYR A 29 -2.81 8.68 6.14
CA TYR A 29 -2.84 7.41 5.42
C TYR A 29 -2.50 6.23 6.34
N LEU A 30 -1.41 6.34 7.10
CA LEU A 30 -0.94 5.27 7.97
C LEU A 30 -1.89 5.04 9.16
N ARG A 31 -2.54 6.09 9.66
CA ARG A 31 -3.59 5.96 10.68
C ARG A 31 -4.80 5.19 10.14
N ALA A 32 -5.29 5.55 8.96
CA ALA A 32 -6.39 4.82 8.31
C ALA A 32 -6.01 3.36 8.04
N LEU A 33 -4.77 3.10 7.61
CA LEU A 33 -4.29 1.73 7.45
C LEU A 33 -4.28 0.98 8.79
N ALA A 34 -3.75 1.58 9.86
CA ALA A 34 -3.71 0.97 11.18
C ALA A 34 -5.11 0.66 11.73
N GLU A 35 -6.08 1.51 11.46
CA GLU A 35 -7.48 1.33 11.87
C GLU A 35 -8.14 0.13 11.15
N HIS A 36 -7.91 -0.01 9.84
CA HIS A 36 -8.64 -0.98 9.02
C HIS A 36 -7.92 -2.33 8.84
N LEU A 37 -6.58 -2.36 8.92
CA LEU A 37 -5.80 -3.58 8.71
C LEU A 37 -6.15 -4.74 9.68
N PRO A 38 -6.54 -4.52 10.96
CA PRO A 38 -7.02 -5.58 11.83
C PRO A 38 -8.20 -6.39 11.27
N ALA A 39 -9.11 -5.78 10.51
CA ALA A 39 -10.23 -6.48 9.90
C ALA A 39 -9.79 -7.49 8.83
N VAL A 40 -8.70 -7.17 8.10
CA VAL A 40 -8.07 -8.10 7.14
C VAL A 40 -7.54 -9.34 7.86
N TRP A 41 -6.98 -9.17 9.05
CA TRP A 41 -6.49 -10.31 9.85
C TRP A 41 -7.61 -11.12 10.49
N ALA A 42 -8.71 -10.45 10.89
CA ALA A 42 -9.89 -11.12 11.41
C ALA A 42 -10.57 -12.04 10.38
N PHE A 43 -10.41 -11.75 9.08
CA PHE A 43 -10.84 -12.63 7.99
C PHE A 43 -10.09 -13.98 7.96
N ARG A 44 -8.90 -14.07 8.57
CA ARG A 44 -8.02 -15.26 8.57
C ARG A 44 -7.72 -15.78 7.17
N PRO A 45 -7.10 -14.97 6.28
CA PRO A 45 -6.79 -15.42 4.93
C PRO A 45 -5.69 -16.49 4.92
N ASP A 46 -5.84 -17.48 4.05
CA ASP A 46 -4.79 -18.47 3.77
C ASP A 46 -3.66 -17.91 2.88
N LEU A 47 -3.95 -16.83 2.13
CA LEU A 47 -3.02 -16.15 1.22
C LEU A 47 -3.38 -14.67 1.12
N VAL A 48 -2.37 -13.80 1.10
CA VAL A 48 -2.53 -12.38 0.74
C VAL A 48 -2.00 -12.13 -0.67
N LEU A 49 -2.86 -11.60 -1.55
CA LEU A 49 -2.46 -11.03 -2.83
C LEU A 49 -2.27 -9.52 -2.64
N TYR A 50 -1.03 -9.08 -2.50
CA TYR A 50 -0.70 -7.69 -2.21
C TYR A 50 -0.37 -6.91 -3.50
N GLN A 51 -1.29 -6.03 -3.90
CA GLN A 51 -1.09 -5.11 -5.02
C GLN A 51 -0.34 -3.86 -4.54
N ALA A 52 0.99 -3.87 -4.68
CA ALA A 52 1.88 -2.86 -4.13
C ALA A 52 2.04 -1.64 -5.06
N GLY A 53 0.95 -0.94 -5.37
CA GLY A 53 1.02 0.31 -6.14
C GLY A 53 1.83 1.40 -5.41
N VAL A 54 2.57 2.20 -6.15
CA VAL A 54 3.34 3.36 -5.65
C VAL A 54 2.78 4.68 -6.16
N ASP A 55 1.66 4.64 -6.88
CA ASP A 55 0.90 5.81 -7.30
C ASP A 55 0.29 6.68 -6.18
N PRO A 56 0.32 6.35 -4.87
CA PRO A 56 0.04 7.34 -3.84
C PRO A 56 1.18 8.35 -3.61
N LEU A 57 2.36 8.15 -4.23
CA LEU A 57 3.48 9.10 -4.12
C LEU A 57 3.06 10.51 -4.52
N LYS A 58 3.58 11.51 -3.81
CA LYS A 58 3.40 12.92 -4.15
C LYS A 58 3.88 13.26 -5.57
N GLU A 59 4.94 12.61 -6.04
CA GLU A 59 5.50 12.81 -7.37
C GLU A 59 4.69 12.12 -8.49
N ASP A 60 3.70 11.29 -8.14
CA ASP A 60 2.87 10.57 -9.10
C ASP A 60 1.95 11.50 -9.90
N ARG A 61 1.92 11.31 -11.22
CA ARG A 61 1.10 12.15 -12.12
C ARG A 61 -0.36 11.73 -12.22
N LEU A 62 -0.68 10.48 -11.90
CA LEU A 62 -2.04 9.92 -11.98
C LEU A 62 -2.65 9.75 -10.59
N GLY A 63 -1.81 9.52 -9.59
CA GLY A 63 -2.14 9.59 -8.18
C GLY A 63 -2.71 10.93 -7.76
N ARG A 64 -3.52 10.90 -6.69
CA ARG A 64 -4.09 12.12 -6.08
C ARG A 64 -3.73 12.24 -4.59
N MET A 65 -2.80 11.43 -4.11
CA MET A 65 -2.33 11.45 -2.72
C MET A 65 -0.96 12.13 -2.64
N ALA A 66 -0.47 12.38 -1.44
CA ALA A 66 0.78 13.10 -1.20
C ALA A 66 1.74 12.31 -0.30
N LEU A 67 1.79 10.98 -0.44
CA LEU A 67 2.68 10.16 0.37
C LEU A 67 4.14 10.40 -0.02
N THR A 68 5.01 10.27 0.97
CA THR A 68 6.46 10.23 0.77
C THR A 68 6.94 8.78 0.57
N HIS A 69 8.18 8.60 0.11
CA HIS A 69 8.83 7.28 0.12
C HIS A 69 8.85 6.64 1.52
N ARG A 70 8.95 7.45 2.59
CA ARG A 70 8.92 6.95 3.96
C ARG A 70 7.53 6.42 4.31
N GLY A 71 6.47 7.16 3.98
CA GLY A 71 5.09 6.73 4.20
C GLY A 71 4.75 5.45 3.47
N LEU A 72 5.09 5.35 2.18
CA LEU A 72 4.86 4.14 1.40
C LEU A 72 5.65 2.93 1.91
N LYS A 73 6.91 3.14 2.29
CA LYS A 73 7.73 2.08 2.89
C LYS A 73 7.15 1.59 4.21
N GLU A 74 6.59 2.49 5.03
CA GLU A 74 5.95 2.13 6.28
C GLU A 74 4.63 1.39 6.07
N ARG A 75 3.82 1.79 5.07
CA ARG A 75 2.64 1.02 4.63
C ARG A 75 3.03 -0.42 4.30
N ASP A 76 4.05 -0.60 3.45
CA ASP A 76 4.51 -1.94 3.07
C ASP A 76 4.99 -2.72 4.29
N ARG A 77 5.68 -2.06 5.23
CA ARG A 77 6.13 -2.70 6.47
C ARG A 77 4.96 -3.17 7.31
N MET A 78 3.94 -2.34 7.52
CA MET A 78 2.75 -2.67 8.32
C MET A 78 2.02 -3.90 7.75
N VAL A 79 1.84 -3.94 6.43
CA VAL A 79 1.14 -5.05 5.76
C VAL A 79 1.99 -6.33 5.78
N LEU A 80 3.22 -6.26 5.28
CA LEU A 80 4.07 -7.44 5.08
C LEU A 80 4.55 -8.04 6.41
N ALA A 81 4.94 -7.21 7.38
CA ALA A 81 5.28 -7.70 8.72
C ALA A 81 4.03 -8.24 9.44
N GLY A 82 2.86 -7.64 9.22
CA GLY A 82 1.60 -8.11 9.78
C GLY A 82 1.22 -9.51 9.31
N ALA A 83 1.37 -9.78 8.00
CA ALA A 83 1.15 -11.09 7.41
C ALA A 83 2.21 -12.11 7.87
N CYS A 84 3.50 -11.73 7.85
CA CYS A 84 4.61 -12.58 8.28
C CYS A 84 4.46 -13.02 9.75
N ALA A 85 4.14 -12.10 10.66
CA ALA A 85 3.93 -12.40 12.08
C ALA A 85 2.77 -13.39 12.35
N ARG A 86 1.90 -13.59 11.37
CA ARG A 86 0.76 -14.53 11.42
C ARG A 86 1.00 -15.81 10.61
N GLY A 87 2.18 -15.97 10.01
CA GLY A 87 2.51 -17.11 9.15
C GLY A 87 1.72 -17.15 7.84
N ILE A 88 1.16 -16.01 7.40
CA ILE A 88 0.33 -15.96 6.18
C ILE A 88 1.25 -15.68 4.98
N PRO A 89 1.26 -16.55 3.95
CA PRO A 89 2.05 -16.31 2.75
C PRO A 89 1.52 -15.09 1.99
N VAL A 90 2.42 -14.39 1.30
CA VAL A 90 2.10 -13.20 0.52
C VAL A 90 2.64 -13.36 -0.90
N SER A 91 1.77 -13.16 -1.90
CA SER A 91 2.17 -12.92 -3.28
C SER A 91 2.08 -11.43 -3.58
N ILE A 92 3.18 -10.84 -4.05
CA ILE A 92 3.27 -9.39 -4.31
C ILE A 92 3.20 -9.17 -5.83
N ALA A 93 2.29 -8.31 -6.26
CA ALA A 93 2.23 -7.80 -7.62
C ALA A 93 2.42 -6.27 -7.58
N ILE A 94 3.20 -5.73 -8.53
CA ILE A 94 3.32 -4.29 -8.70
C ILE A 94 1.98 -3.71 -9.20
N GLY A 95 1.67 -2.48 -8.79
CA GLY A 95 0.46 -1.76 -9.20
C GLY A 95 0.78 -0.57 -10.11
N GLY A 96 0.03 0.53 -9.94
CA GLY A 96 0.33 1.80 -10.58
C GLY A 96 1.59 2.48 -10.01
N GLY A 97 2.22 3.35 -10.79
CA GLY A 97 3.43 4.07 -10.42
C GLY A 97 3.99 4.84 -11.60
N TYR A 98 3.67 6.13 -11.65
CA TYR A 98 3.78 7.03 -12.79
C TYR A 98 4.42 8.37 -12.40
N ALA A 99 5.32 8.34 -11.43
CA ALA A 99 6.03 9.52 -10.97
C ALA A 99 6.80 10.21 -12.09
N GLN A 100 6.92 11.54 -11.97
CA GLN A 100 7.79 12.33 -12.81
C GLN A 100 8.71 13.20 -11.94
N PRO A 101 10.02 12.90 -11.88
CA PRO A 101 10.74 11.91 -12.69
C PRO A 101 10.47 10.45 -12.25
N ILE A 102 10.62 9.47 -13.15
CA ILE A 102 10.20 8.05 -12.96
C ILE A 102 11.00 7.33 -11.86
N GLU A 103 12.19 7.84 -11.57
CA GLU A 103 13.10 7.38 -10.53
C GLU A 103 12.42 7.33 -9.15
N ALA A 104 11.47 8.24 -8.89
CA ALA A 104 10.69 8.21 -7.66
C ALA A 104 9.83 6.93 -7.54
N SER A 105 9.17 6.48 -8.62
CA SER A 105 8.45 5.20 -8.63
C SER A 105 9.40 4.03 -8.46
N ILE A 106 10.54 4.05 -9.15
CA ILE A 106 11.55 2.97 -9.08
C ILE A 106 12.06 2.80 -7.65
N GLU A 107 12.38 3.90 -6.96
CA GLU A 107 12.85 3.84 -5.58
C GLU A 107 11.75 3.37 -4.61
N ALA A 108 10.49 3.75 -4.84
CA ALA A 108 9.39 3.23 -4.04
C ALA A 108 9.20 1.71 -4.22
N TYR A 109 9.22 1.21 -5.46
CA TYR A 109 9.17 -0.24 -5.72
C TYR A 109 10.37 -0.98 -5.12
N ALA A 110 11.58 -0.43 -5.25
CA ALA A 110 12.76 -1.00 -4.63
C ALA A 110 12.60 -1.09 -3.10
N ASN A 111 11.98 -0.09 -2.47
CA ASN A 111 11.67 -0.12 -1.05
C ASN A 111 10.67 -1.21 -0.68
N THR A 112 9.61 -1.43 -1.47
CA THR A 112 8.68 -2.56 -1.27
C THR A 112 9.42 -3.89 -1.20
N TRP A 113 10.32 -4.16 -2.16
CA TRP A 113 11.09 -5.40 -2.19
C TRP A 113 12.10 -5.52 -1.04
N ARG A 114 12.75 -4.41 -0.64
CA ARG A 114 13.62 -4.38 0.54
C ARG A 114 12.85 -4.71 1.81
N VAL A 115 11.62 -4.19 1.96
CA VAL A 115 10.74 -4.51 3.09
C VAL A 115 10.31 -5.97 3.06
N ALA A 116 9.86 -6.48 1.91
CA ALA A 116 9.48 -7.88 1.75
C ALA A 116 10.61 -8.84 2.12
N ARG A 117 11.81 -8.60 1.60
CA ARG A 117 13.01 -9.37 1.98
C ARG A 117 13.25 -9.32 3.49
N ASN A 118 13.20 -8.14 4.09
CA ASN A 118 13.45 -8.02 5.53
C ASN A 118 12.41 -8.75 6.38
N ALA A 119 11.15 -8.79 5.95
CA ALA A 119 10.07 -9.50 6.64
C ALA A 119 10.21 -11.03 6.51
N PHE A 120 10.49 -11.55 5.31
CA PHE A 120 10.39 -12.99 5.02
C PHE A 120 11.72 -13.75 4.96
N THR A 121 12.87 -13.08 4.99
CA THR A 121 14.20 -13.76 5.00
C THR A 121 14.74 -13.99 6.42
N ARG A 122 14.00 -13.58 7.46
CA ARG A 122 14.37 -13.79 8.89
C ARG A 122 13.34 -14.61 9.66
N ALA A 123 12.38 -15.24 8.98
CA ALA A 123 11.36 -16.11 9.56
C ALA A 123 11.80 -17.58 9.48
#